data_AF-A0A2S7QGJ2-F1
#
_entry.id   AF-A0A2S7QGJ2-F1
#
_cell.length_a   1.000
_cell.length_b   1.000
_cell.length_c   1.000
_cell.angle_alpha   90.00
_cell.angle_beta   90.00
_cell.angle_gamma   90.00
#
_symmetry.space_group_name_H-M   'P 1'
#
loop_
_entity.id
_entity.type
_entity.pdbx_description
1 polymer ?
#
loop_
_entity_poly.entity_id
_entity_poly.type
_entity_poly.pdbx_seq_one_letter_code
_entity_poly.pdbx_strand_id
1 'polypeptide(L)'
;MDGSALTLNAIRSSSLESDIKRTDPQASAPHQFQTTPPRALYTHLSTYYFPHYTTTITQKSDMTTTQPTPLSTKYPFPFPREHSFPPFFTLQPQSSTLHAQLQKWSSLILAYHSHYRIFRLSISASLNSELFYNARINRRLDEKGVREVLEFMKREGRAEGVAAAGKAVPRDAKEGDVYWIWWRKPEEWARALEEWVEGTGQKGSVLTLYELVEGEGTRDAEFHGLDPEILQKALAILVKRGKAQVFGQEDQQGVKFF
;
A
#
# COMPACT_ATOMS: atom_id res chain seq x y z
N MET A 1 15.24 67.17 -17.18
CA MET A 1 16.51 66.80 -16.52
C MET A 1 17.02 65.59 -17.26
N ASP A 2 18.00 65.86 -18.13
CA ASP A 2 18.49 65.03 -19.21
C ASP A 2 19.49 63.95 -18.77
N GLY A 3 19.46 62.82 -19.47
CA GLY A 3 20.54 62.40 -20.38
C GLY A 3 21.98 62.21 -19.87
N SER A 4 22.38 60.94 -19.86
CA SER A 4 23.62 60.38 -20.43
C SER A 4 25.01 60.89 -20.03
N ALA A 5 25.77 59.93 -19.48
CA ALA A 5 27.13 59.49 -19.85
C ALA A 5 28.30 60.50 -19.83
N LEU A 6 29.42 60.08 -19.22
CA LEU A 6 30.72 59.86 -19.87
C LEU A 6 31.85 59.72 -18.83
N THR A 7 33.00 59.23 -19.32
CA THR A 7 34.37 59.15 -18.77
C THR A 7 34.78 57.80 -18.12
N LEU A 8 35.95 57.21 -18.40
CA LEU A 8 37.09 57.48 -19.30
C LEU A 8 38.04 56.25 -19.25
N ASN A 9 38.69 55.90 -20.38
CA ASN A 9 40.10 55.48 -20.60
C ASN A 9 40.86 54.58 -19.58
N ALA A 10 41.96 53.87 -19.87
CA ALA A 10 42.69 53.34 -21.04
C ALA A 10 43.93 52.62 -20.41
N ILE A 11 44.27 51.39 -20.84
CA ILE A 11 45.50 51.00 -21.56
C ILE A 11 46.84 50.92 -20.76
N ARG A 12 47.45 49.70 -20.82
CA ARG A 12 48.90 49.29 -20.77
C ARG A 12 49.67 49.50 -19.45
N SER A 13 50.68 48.70 -19.06
CA SER A 13 51.57 47.73 -19.74
C SER A 13 52.44 46.97 -18.70
N SER A 14 53.18 45.94 -19.19
CA SER A 14 54.46 45.40 -18.63
C SER A 14 54.31 44.26 -17.60
N SER A 15 55.04 43.14 -17.59
CA SER A 15 56.24 42.68 -18.31
C SER A 15 56.55 41.21 -17.94
N LEU A 16 57.14 40.45 -18.89
CA LEU A 16 58.28 39.50 -18.74
C LEU A 16 58.09 38.25 -17.83
N GLU A 17 58.62 37.05 -18.06
CA GLU A 17 59.32 36.34 -19.14
C GLU A 17 59.58 34.90 -18.62
N SER A 18 60.04 34.00 -19.49
CA SER A 18 60.69 32.70 -19.25
C SER A 18 59.78 31.50 -18.91
N ASP A 19 59.57 30.57 -19.85
CA ASP A 19 60.49 29.52 -20.35
C ASP A 19 60.79 28.42 -19.34
N ILE A 20 60.38 27.17 -19.65
CA ILE A 20 61.27 26.02 -19.93
C ILE A 20 60.45 24.72 -20.08
N LYS A 21 60.41 24.26 -21.33
CA LYS A 21 60.56 22.89 -21.87
C LYS A 21 59.75 21.69 -21.32
N ARG A 22 58.78 21.28 -22.16
CA ARG A 22 58.64 19.96 -22.82
C ARG A 22 59.56 18.83 -22.37
N THR A 23 58.96 17.67 -22.07
CA THR A 23 59.37 16.36 -22.61
C THR A 23 58.16 15.41 -22.62
N ASP A 24 57.67 15.13 -23.83
CA ASP A 24 57.08 13.86 -24.26
C ASP A 24 58.16 13.22 -25.17
N PRO A 25 58.28 11.88 -25.38
CA PRO A 25 57.15 11.09 -25.91
C PRO A 25 57.15 9.54 -25.67
N GLN A 26 56.08 8.93 -26.19
CA GLN A 26 55.96 7.61 -26.84
C GLN A 26 55.51 6.35 -26.04
N ALA A 27 54.22 6.06 -26.22
CA ALA A 27 53.62 4.88 -26.87
C ALA A 27 53.95 3.44 -26.40
N SER A 28 52.90 2.77 -25.88
CA SER A 28 52.56 1.37 -26.18
C SER A 28 51.08 1.09 -25.85
N ALA A 29 50.36 0.49 -26.80
CA ALA A 29 48.98 -0.02 -26.69
C ALA A 29 48.98 -1.49 -26.17
N PRO A 30 47.86 -2.23 -26.15
CA PRO A 30 46.51 -1.97 -25.64
C PRO A 30 46.10 -3.02 -24.58
N HIS A 31 45.36 -2.66 -23.53
CA HIS A 31 44.71 -3.64 -22.66
C HIS A 31 43.20 -3.39 -22.54
N GLN A 32 42.48 -4.25 -23.27
CA GLN A 32 41.20 -4.88 -22.96
C GLN A 32 40.05 -3.99 -22.45
N PHE A 33 39.10 -3.78 -23.35
CA PHE A 33 37.70 -3.54 -23.04
C PHE A 33 37.18 -4.64 -22.10
N GLN A 34 36.80 -4.27 -20.87
CA GLN A 34 35.88 -5.07 -20.08
C GLN A 34 34.50 -4.44 -20.21
N THR A 35 33.70 -5.01 -21.09
CA THR A 35 32.28 -4.73 -21.28
C THR A 35 31.52 -5.15 -20.03
N THR A 36 31.17 -4.19 -19.17
CA THR A 36 30.10 -4.42 -18.19
C THR A 36 28.76 -4.40 -18.93
N PRO A 37 27.94 -5.46 -18.84
CA PRO A 37 26.63 -5.46 -19.46
C PRO A 37 25.74 -4.39 -18.79
N PRO A 38 24.85 -3.71 -19.54
CA PRO A 38 23.90 -2.79 -18.94
C PRO A 38 22.99 -3.58 -18.00
N ARG A 39 22.99 -3.22 -16.72
CA ARG A 39 22.11 -3.82 -15.71
C ARG A 39 20.67 -3.52 -16.15
N ALA A 40 19.95 -4.58 -16.48
CA ALA A 40 18.56 -4.53 -16.89
C ALA A 40 17.76 -3.67 -15.91
N LEU A 41 17.05 -2.68 -16.45
CA LEU A 41 16.01 -1.96 -15.72
C LEU A 41 14.97 -2.99 -15.28
N TYR A 42 14.99 -3.35 -14.00
CA TYR A 42 13.90 -4.10 -13.39
C TYR A 42 12.73 -3.15 -13.22
N THR A 43 11.91 -3.06 -14.27
CA THR A 43 10.55 -2.54 -14.18
C THR A 43 9.77 -3.51 -13.30
N HIS A 44 9.74 -3.29 -11.98
CA HIS A 44 8.81 -4.00 -11.12
C HIS A 44 7.40 -3.49 -11.43
N LEU A 45 6.73 -4.20 -12.32
CA LEU A 45 5.27 -4.27 -12.36
C LEU A 45 4.83 -4.73 -10.96
N SER A 46 4.27 -3.81 -10.18
CA SER A 46 3.49 -4.13 -8.99
C SER A 46 2.30 -4.96 -9.44
N THR A 47 2.51 -6.27 -9.50
CA THR A 47 1.48 -7.23 -9.86
C THR A 47 0.72 -7.46 -8.58
N TYR A 48 -0.36 -6.71 -8.39
CA TYR A 48 -1.32 -6.98 -7.34
C TYR A 48 -1.82 -8.42 -7.52
N TYR A 49 -1.37 -9.29 -6.63
CA TYR A 49 -1.82 -10.66 -6.55
C TYR A 49 -3.26 -10.64 -6.07
N PHE A 50 -4.21 -10.73 -7.00
CA PHE A 50 -5.56 -11.16 -6.68
C PHE A 50 -5.47 -12.68 -6.44
N PRO A 51 -5.69 -13.18 -5.22
CA PRO A 51 -5.87 -14.62 -5.05
C PRO A 51 -7.13 -15.03 -5.80
N HIS A 52 -6.95 -15.64 -6.97
CA HIS A 52 -8.01 -16.40 -7.62
C HIS A 52 -8.33 -17.60 -6.71
N TYR A 53 -9.36 -17.48 -5.89
CA TYR A 53 -9.91 -18.63 -5.17
C TYR A 53 -10.66 -19.52 -6.18
N THR A 54 -9.93 -20.40 -6.85
CA THR A 54 -10.51 -21.55 -7.52
C THR A 54 -10.62 -22.67 -6.50
N THR A 55 -11.86 -23.14 -6.27
CA THR A 55 -12.10 -24.38 -5.53
C THR A 55 -11.88 -25.54 -6.50
N THR A 56 -10.74 -26.23 -6.42
CA THR A 56 -10.50 -27.48 -7.17
C THR A 56 -10.70 -28.69 -6.28
N ILE A 57 -11.56 -29.59 -6.74
CA ILE A 57 -11.83 -30.91 -6.17
C ILE A 57 -10.63 -31.84 -6.38
N THR A 58 -10.30 -32.60 -5.33
CA THR A 58 -9.34 -33.70 -5.17
C THR A 58 -8.89 -34.48 -6.42
N GLN A 59 -7.57 -34.64 -6.60
CA GLN A 59 -6.92 -35.91 -6.99
C GLN A 59 -5.41 -35.93 -6.61
N LYS A 60 -4.93 -37.11 -6.21
CA LYS A 60 -3.58 -37.49 -5.70
C LYS A 60 -2.45 -37.38 -6.73
N SER A 61 -1.26 -36.93 -6.32
CA SER A 61 0.06 -37.62 -6.46
C SER A 61 1.26 -36.70 -6.09
N ASP A 62 2.37 -37.32 -5.68
CA ASP A 62 3.55 -36.81 -4.96
C ASP A 62 4.56 -35.88 -5.69
N MET A 63 5.39 -35.24 -4.83
CA MET A 63 6.78 -34.74 -4.96
C MET A 63 7.05 -33.23 -5.16
N THR A 64 7.47 -32.64 -4.03
CA THR A 64 8.53 -31.65 -3.77
C THR A 64 8.79 -30.52 -4.77
N THR A 65 8.32 -29.32 -4.44
CA THR A 65 8.92 -28.03 -4.82
C THR A 65 8.66 -27.04 -3.69
N THR A 66 9.73 -26.44 -3.16
CA THR A 66 9.69 -25.46 -2.07
C THR A 66 8.99 -24.18 -2.55
N GLN A 67 7.71 -24.07 -2.25
CA GLN A 67 6.86 -22.91 -2.50
C GLN A 67 6.81 -22.04 -1.22
N PRO A 68 6.87 -20.69 -1.31
CA PRO A 68 6.69 -19.83 -0.15
C PRO A 68 5.28 -20.00 0.42
N THR A 69 5.22 -20.27 1.73
CA THR A 69 4.02 -20.61 2.49
C THR A 69 3.06 -19.40 2.55
N PRO A 70 1.82 -19.48 2.05
CA PRO A 70 0.81 -18.48 2.36
C PRO A 70 0.42 -18.60 3.83
N LEU A 71 0.37 -17.46 4.54
CA LEU A 71 -0.15 -17.41 5.92
C LEU A 71 -1.56 -18.03 5.94
N SER A 72 -1.68 -19.06 6.76
CA SER A 72 -2.80 -19.99 6.83
C SER A 72 -4.10 -19.30 7.25
N THR A 73 -5.06 -19.10 6.34
CA THR A 73 -6.48 -19.09 6.70
C THR A 73 -6.93 -20.54 6.81
N LYS A 74 -6.68 -21.14 7.98
CA LYS A 74 -6.94 -22.55 8.26
C LYS A 74 -8.44 -22.92 8.18
N TYR A 75 -9.34 -21.94 8.08
CA TYR A 75 -10.79 -22.11 8.05
C TYR A 75 -11.46 -21.12 7.07
N PRO A 76 -12.52 -21.55 6.36
CA PRO A 76 -13.30 -20.67 5.50
C PRO A 76 -14.09 -19.64 6.32
N PHE A 77 -14.34 -18.46 5.72
CA PHE A 77 -15.10 -17.40 6.38
C PHE A 77 -16.54 -17.85 6.70
N PRO A 78 -17.01 -17.71 7.96
CA PRO A 78 -18.37 -18.09 8.35
C PRO A 78 -19.38 -17.01 7.94
N PHE A 79 -20.00 -17.18 6.77
CA PHE A 79 -21.03 -16.25 6.29
C PHE A 79 -22.26 -16.18 7.22
N PRO A 80 -22.83 -14.98 7.45
CA PRO A 80 -24.03 -14.82 8.27
C PRO A 80 -25.26 -15.39 7.57
N ARG A 81 -26.32 -15.69 8.35
CA ARG A 81 -27.59 -16.25 7.82
C ARG A 81 -28.20 -15.37 6.73
N GLU A 82 -28.05 -14.05 6.83
CA GLU A 82 -28.55 -13.09 5.85
C GLU A 82 -27.94 -13.31 4.46
N HIS A 83 -26.68 -13.79 4.38
CA HIS A 83 -26.04 -14.13 3.11
C HIS A 83 -26.74 -15.30 2.38
N SER A 84 -27.54 -16.11 3.09
CA SER A 84 -28.37 -17.17 2.49
C SER A 84 -29.83 -16.75 2.28
N PHE A 85 -30.18 -15.48 2.52
CA PHE A 85 -31.53 -14.96 2.35
C PHE A 85 -31.65 -14.22 1.01
N PRO A 86 -32.42 -14.73 0.03
CA PRO A 86 -32.43 -14.15 -1.32
C PRO A 86 -32.73 -12.64 -1.41
N PRO A 87 -33.68 -12.07 -0.63
CA PRO A 87 -33.93 -10.62 -0.64
C PRO A 87 -32.74 -9.77 -0.18
N PHE A 88 -31.76 -10.34 0.53
CA PHE A 88 -30.58 -9.60 1.01
C PHE A 88 -29.72 -9.05 -0.14
N PHE A 89 -29.75 -9.68 -1.31
CA PHE A 89 -28.99 -9.29 -2.51
C PHE A 89 -29.73 -8.29 -3.41
N THR A 90 -30.91 -7.83 -3.02
CA THR A 90 -31.69 -6.86 -3.78
C THR A 90 -31.96 -5.64 -2.90
N LEU A 91 -31.59 -4.44 -3.36
CA LEU A 91 -31.82 -3.21 -2.61
C LEU A 91 -33.31 -3.06 -2.27
N GLN A 92 -33.60 -2.93 -0.98
CA GLN A 92 -34.98 -2.84 -0.51
C GLN A 92 -35.58 -1.46 -0.83
N PRO A 93 -36.84 -1.39 -1.30
CA PRO A 93 -37.45 -0.12 -1.68
C PRO A 93 -37.80 0.75 -0.46
N GLN A 94 -38.08 0.13 0.69
CA GLN A 94 -38.46 0.83 1.90
C GLN A 94 -37.22 1.34 2.65
N SER A 95 -37.18 2.63 2.98
CA SER A 95 -36.01 3.31 3.56
C SER A 95 -35.51 2.66 4.87
N SER A 96 -36.41 2.34 5.79
CA SER A 96 -36.02 1.67 7.05
C SER A 96 -35.44 0.28 6.83
N THR A 97 -36.00 -0.47 5.87
CA THR A 97 -35.54 -1.82 5.52
C THR A 97 -34.22 -1.77 4.76
N LEU A 98 -34.07 -0.81 3.85
CA LEU A 98 -32.82 -0.52 3.15
C LEU A 98 -31.73 -0.18 4.14
N HIS A 99 -31.98 0.72 5.10
CA HIS A 99 -31.00 1.07 6.12
C HIS A 99 -30.52 -0.17 6.90
N ALA A 100 -31.46 -1.01 7.38
CA ALA A 100 -31.10 -2.25 8.08
C ALA A 100 -30.33 -3.24 7.19
N GLN A 101 -30.67 -3.31 5.90
CA GLN A 101 -29.93 -4.10 4.91
C GLN A 101 -28.49 -3.58 4.73
N LEU A 102 -28.30 -2.27 4.59
CA LEU A 102 -26.98 -1.65 4.42
C LEU A 102 -26.12 -1.83 5.67
N GLN A 103 -26.70 -1.75 6.88
CA GLN A 103 -26.01 -2.06 8.13
C GLN A 103 -25.48 -3.50 8.17
N LYS A 104 -26.31 -4.46 7.72
CA LYS A 104 -25.94 -5.88 7.63
C LYS A 104 -24.83 -6.11 6.61
N TRP A 105 -24.92 -5.48 5.43
CA TRP A 105 -23.87 -5.52 4.42
C TRP A 105 -22.56 -4.91 4.91
N SER A 106 -22.61 -3.74 5.56
CA SER A 106 -21.43 -3.12 6.16
C SER A 106 -20.75 -4.05 7.16
N SER A 107 -21.53 -4.67 8.06
CA SER A 107 -21.00 -5.61 9.06
C SER A 107 -20.37 -6.84 8.40
N LEU A 108 -21.00 -7.39 7.36
CA LEU A 108 -20.46 -8.50 6.58
C LEU A 108 -19.14 -8.15 5.89
N ILE A 109 -19.08 -7.01 5.20
CA ILE A 109 -17.87 -6.56 4.50
C ILE A 109 -16.72 -6.38 5.50
N LEU A 110 -16.95 -5.73 6.64
CA LEU A 110 -15.92 -5.56 7.67
C LEU A 110 -15.42 -6.89 8.22
N ALA A 111 -16.34 -7.81 8.55
CA ALA A 111 -15.98 -9.13 9.07
C ALA A 111 -15.18 -9.96 8.05
N TYR A 112 -15.61 -9.95 6.77
CA TYR A 112 -14.93 -10.64 5.68
C TYR A 112 -13.52 -10.09 5.46
N HIS A 113 -13.41 -8.76 5.38
CA HIS A 113 -12.14 -8.08 5.19
C HIS A 113 -11.18 -8.25 6.36
N SER A 114 -11.69 -8.26 7.60
CA SER A 114 -10.89 -8.55 8.78
C SER A 114 -10.38 -9.98 8.78
N HIS A 115 -11.24 -10.97 8.46
CA HIS A 115 -10.88 -12.38 8.43
C HIS A 115 -9.74 -12.69 7.45
N TYR A 116 -9.79 -12.11 6.25
CA TYR A 116 -8.75 -12.28 5.22
C TYR A 116 -7.65 -11.21 5.28
N ARG A 117 -7.71 -10.30 6.26
CA ARG A 117 -6.77 -9.17 6.44
C ARG A 117 -6.61 -8.29 5.18
N ILE A 118 -7.72 -8.04 4.49
CA ILE A 118 -7.79 -7.24 3.26
C ILE A 118 -8.22 -5.82 3.59
N PHE A 119 -7.44 -4.82 3.18
CA PHE A 119 -7.74 -3.42 3.48
C PHE A 119 -8.40 -2.66 2.32
N ARG A 120 -8.42 -3.23 1.12
CA ARG A 120 -8.98 -2.60 -0.08
C ARG A 120 -10.07 -3.42 -0.71
N LEU A 121 -11.05 -2.74 -1.30
CA LEU A 121 -12.11 -3.33 -2.09
C LEU A 121 -12.18 -2.60 -3.42
N SER A 122 -11.98 -3.33 -4.53
CA SER A 122 -12.33 -2.87 -5.88
C SER A 122 -13.73 -3.38 -6.19
N ILE A 123 -14.63 -2.50 -6.60
CA ILE A 123 -16.00 -2.88 -6.98
C ILE A 123 -15.93 -3.85 -8.15
N SER A 124 -15.29 -3.44 -9.25
CA SER A 124 -15.24 -4.21 -10.49
C SER A 124 -14.64 -5.61 -10.30
N ALA A 125 -13.56 -5.73 -9.53
CA ALA A 125 -12.90 -7.02 -9.29
C ALA A 125 -13.66 -7.92 -8.30
N SER A 126 -14.44 -7.34 -7.38
CA SER A 126 -15.09 -8.10 -6.31
C SER A 126 -16.48 -8.61 -6.66
N LEU A 127 -17.12 -8.14 -7.74
CA LEU A 127 -18.51 -8.54 -8.06
C LEU A 127 -18.70 -10.06 -8.10
N ASN A 128 -17.72 -10.81 -8.62
CA ASN A 128 -17.75 -12.27 -8.75
C ASN A 128 -17.25 -13.03 -7.52
N SER A 129 -16.81 -12.32 -6.48
CA SER A 129 -16.32 -12.96 -5.25
C SER A 129 -17.46 -13.55 -4.42
N GLU A 130 -17.13 -14.48 -3.53
CA GLU A 130 -18.06 -15.08 -2.57
C GLU A 130 -18.72 -14.05 -1.63
N LEU A 131 -18.14 -12.85 -1.51
CA LEU A 131 -18.70 -11.74 -0.72
C LEU A 131 -19.98 -11.17 -1.35
N PHE A 132 -20.03 -11.04 -2.67
CA PHE A 132 -21.15 -10.41 -3.38
C PHE A 132 -21.95 -11.37 -4.25
N TYR A 133 -21.46 -12.59 -4.47
CA TYR A 133 -22.14 -13.64 -5.20
C TYR A 133 -22.25 -14.92 -4.37
N ASN A 134 -23.49 -15.28 -4.01
CA ASN A 134 -23.79 -16.57 -3.39
C ASN A 134 -24.30 -17.55 -4.45
N ALA A 135 -23.42 -18.46 -4.87
CA ALA A 135 -23.73 -19.51 -5.84
C ALA A 135 -24.81 -20.49 -5.35
N ARG A 136 -24.92 -20.75 -4.04
CA ARG A 136 -25.86 -21.74 -3.47
C ARG A 136 -27.32 -21.35 -3.67
N ILE A 137 -27.63 -20.06 -3.59
CA ILE A 137 -28.97 -19.53 -3.82
C ILE A 137 -29.08 -18.81 -5.17
N ASN A 138 -28.02 -18.82 -5.96
CA ASN A 138 -27.87 -18.10 -7.22
C ASN A 138 -28.34 -16.63 -7.10
N ARG A 139 -27.71 -15.89 -6.18
CA ARG A 139 -28.01 -14.46 -5.96
C ARG A 139 -26.72 -13.65 -5.87
N ARG A 140 -26.83 -12.40 -6.34
CA ARG A 140 -25.73 -11.45 -6.43
C ARG A 140 -26.20 -10.06 -6.09
N LEU A 141 -25.37 -9.31 -5.36
CA LEU A 141 -25.52 -7.87 -5.21
C LEU A 141 -24.88 -7.23 -6.44
N ASP A 142 -25.68 -6.52 -7.22
CA ASP A 142 -25.21 -5.86 -8.43
C ASP A 142 -24.27 -4.68 -8.11
N GLU A 143 -23.61 -4.15 -9.14
CA GLU A 143 -22.65 -3.05 -8.97
C GLU A 143 -23.29 -1.83 -8.27
N LYS A 144 -24.54 -1.52 -8.63
CA LYS A 144 -25.31 -0.45 -8.00
C LYS A 144 -25.49 -0.70 -6.50
N GLY A 145 -25.87 -1.92 -6.12
CA GLY A 145 -25.99 -2.33 -4.73
C GLY A 145 -24.68 -2.24 -3.96
N VAL A 146 -23.58 -2.71 -4.54
CA VAL A 146 -22.25 -2.60 -3.91
C VAL A 146 -21.85 -1.13 -3.70
N ARG A 147 -22.07 -0.26 -4.69
CA ARG A 147 -21.82 1.19 -4.57
C ARG A 147 -22.65 1.82 -3.44
N GLU A 148 -23.94 1.48 -3.35
CA GLU A 148 -24.82 2.00 -2.29
C GLU A 148 -24.31 1.61 -0.90
N VAL A 149 -23.87 0.36 -0.73
CA VAL A 149 -23.26 -0.11 0.53
C VAL A 149 -21.98 0.65 0.86
N LEU A 150 -21.09 0.85 -0.11
CA LEU A 150 -19.81 1.53 0.12
C LEU A 150 -20.01 3.02 0.43
N GLU A 151 -20.96 3.69 -0.21
CA GLU A 151 -21.31 5.08 0.12
C GLU A 151 -21.95 5.18 1.52
N PHE A 152 -22.77 4.20 1.91
CA PHE A 152 -23.26 4.09 3.29
C PHE A 152 -22.10 3.93 4.29
N MET A 153 -21.18 3.01 4.03
CA MET A 153 -19.98 2.80 4.86
C MET A 153 -19.09 4.03 4.95
N LYS A 154 -18.95 4.78 3.85
CA LYS A 154 -18.18 6.03 3.80
C LYS A 154 -18.77 7.10 4.70
N ARG A 155 -20.10 7.26 4.71
CA ARG A 155 -20.80 8.19 5.61
C ARG A 155 -20.58 7.85 7.09
N GLU A 156 -20.38 6.58 7.41
CA GLU A 156 -20.09 6.12 8.76
C GLU A 156 -18.58 6.12 9.10
N GLY A 157 -17.72 6.57 8.18
CA GLY A 157 -16.27 6.56 8.35
C GLY A 157 -15.67 5.15 8.40
N ARG A 158 -16.37 4.16 7.81
CA ARG A 158 -15.95 2.76 7.70
C ARG A 158 -15.32 2.40 6.36
N ALA A 159 -15.44 3.31 5.39
CA ALA A 159 -14.78 3.20 4.10
C ALA A 159 -14.28 4.58 3.64
N GLU A 160 -13.24 4.59 2.81
CA GLU A 160 -12.71 5.81 2.19
C GLU A 160 -12.41 5.51 0.72
N GLY A 161 -13.00 6.26 -0.20
CA GLY A 161 -12.69 6.12 -1.63
C GLY A 161 -11.23 6.47 -1.89
N VAL A 162 -10.52 5.61 -2.63
CA VAL A 162 -9.14 5.88 -3.04
C VAL A 162 -9.20 6.86 -4.21
N ALA A 163 -8.81 8.12 -3.98
CA ALA A 163 -8.66 9.08 -5.06
C ALA A 163 -7.58 8.61 -6.04
N ALA A 164 -7.80 8.78 -7.34
CA ALA A 164 -6.82 8.49 -8.39
C ALA A 164 -5.64 9.49 -8.41
N ALA A 165 -5.19 9.95 -7.24
CA ALA A 165 -4.10 10.89 -7.06
C ALA A 165 -2.78 10.12 -6.97
N GLY A 166 -2.25 9.71 -8.13
CA GLY A 166 -0.83 9.38 -8.33
C GLY A 166 -0.27 8.15 -7.59
N LYS A 167 -1.07 7.40 -6.81
CA LYS A 167 -0.68 6.12 -6.23
C LYS A 167 -1.43 4.98 -6.89
N ALA A 168 -0.78 3.82 -6.95
CA ALA A 168 -1.13 2.64 -7.76
C ALA A 168 -2.57 2.15 -7.60
N VAL A 169 -3.49 2.81 -8.30
CA VAL A 169 -4.79 2.28 -8.67
C VAL A 169 -4.53 1.39 -9.90
N PRO A 170 -5.11 0.17 -9.98
CA PRO A 170 -5.03 -0.64 -11.19
C PRO A 170 -5.37 0.21 -12.41
N ARG A 171 -4.60 0.09 -13.49
CA ARG A 171 -4.68 0.99 -14.66
C ARG A 171 -6.09 1.05 -15.29
N ASP A 172 -6.92 0.04 -15.01
CA ASP A 172 -8.28 -0.12 -15.49
C ASP A 172 -9.37 0.25 -14.47
N ALA A 173 -9.00 0.61 -13.23
CA ALA A 173 -9.95 1.01 -12.21
C ALA A 173 -10.43 2.45 -12.46
N LYS A 174 -11.74 2.58 -12.66
CA LYS A 174 -12.42 3.87 -12.81
C LYS A 174 -12.26 4.70 -11.53
N GLU A 175 -12.32 6.02 -11.65
CA GLU A 175 -12.40 6.89 -10.47
C GLU A 175 -13.57 6.44 -9.58
N GLY A 176 -13.28 6.24 -8.28
CA GLY A 176 -14.27 5.69 -7.35
C GLY A 176 -14.59 4.20 -7.52
N ASP A 177 -13.68 3.40 -8.12
CA ASP A 177 -13.80 1.93 -8.13
C ASP A 177 -13.22 1.28 -6.86
N VAL A 178 -12.20 1.91 -6.26
CA VAL A 178 -11.44 1.33 -5.14
C VAL A 178 -11.72 2.08 -3.84
N TYR A 179 -11.95 1.33 -2.77
CA TYR A 179 -12.21 1.84 -1.42
C TYR A 179 -11.26 1.18 -0.42
N TRP A 180 -10.75 1.97 0.53
CA TRP A 180 -10.25 1.46 1.80
C TRP A 180 -11.42 0.96 2.65
N ILE A 181 -11.23 -0.17 3.31
CA ILE A 181 -12.19 -0.78 4.23
C ILE A 181 -11.59 -0.77 5.64
N TRP A 182 -12.17 0.04 6.52
CA TRP A 182 -11.68 0.28 7.87
C TRP A 182 -12.30 -0.69 8.89
N TRP A 183 -12.00 -1.99 8.78
CA TRP A 183 -12.36 -2.98 9.81
C TRP A 183 -11.61 -2.78 11.12
N ARG A 184 -10.49 -2.06 11.06
CA ARG A 184 -9.84 -1.39 12.18
C ARG A 184 -9.27 -0.06 11.69
N LYS A 185 -9.49 1.02 12.45
CA LYS A 185 -9.08 2.36 12.03
C LYS A 185 -7.56 2.59 12.19
N PRO A 186 -6.95 3.46 11.38
CA PRO A 186 -5.53 3.85 11.55
C PRO A 186 -5.20 4.35 12.96
N GLU A 187 -6.12 5.01 13.65
CA GLU A 187 -5.95 5.47 15.04
C GLU A 187 -5.82 4.30 16.03
N GLU A 188 -6.51 3.18 15.78
CA GLU A 188 -6.44 1.98 16.61
C GLU A 188 -5.14 1.22 16.35
N TRP A 189 -4.67 1.19 15.10
CA TRP A 189 -3.34 0.68 14.77
C TRP A 189 -2.23 1.53 15.40
N ALA A 190 -2.37 2.85 15.38
CA ALA A 190 -1.44 3.76 16.05
C ALA A 190 -1.36 3.46 17.56
N ARG A 191 -2.51 3.22 18.21
CA ARG A 191 -2.56 2.79 19.62
C ARG A 191 -1.84 1.45 19.82
N ALA A 192 -2.10 0.45 18.98
CA ALA A 192 -1.47 -0.86 19.10
C ALA A 192 0.07 -0.78 18.95
N LEU A 193 0.55 0.07 18.05
CA LEU A 193 1.98 0.35 17.90
C LEU A 193 2.56 1.00 19.16
N GLU A 194 1.90 2.03 19.71
CA GLU A 194 2.34 2.72 20.92
C GLU A 194 2.41 1.76 22.12
N GLU A 195 1.38 0.93 22.32
CA GLU A 195 1.31 -0.06 23.39
C GLU A 195 2.43 -1.12 23.26
N TRP A 196 2.69 -1.63 22.06
CA TRP A 196 3.78 -2.57 21.84
C TRP A 196 5.15 -1.95 22.09
N VAL A 197 5.40 -0.72 21.61
CA VAL A 197 6.66 -0.02 21.83
C VAL A 197 6.93 0.20 23.32
N GLU A 198 5.90 0.58 24.08
CA GLU A 198 5.99 0.75 25.52
C GLU A 198 6.21 -0.58 26.26
N GLY A 199 5.45 -1.62 25.89
CA GLY A 199 5.56 -2.94 26.51
C GLY A 199 6.89 -3.66 26.23
N THR A 200 7.55 -3.34 25.12
CA THR A 200 8.83 -3.98 24.70
C THR A 200 10.07 -3.12 24.94
N GLY A 201 9.92 -1.89 25.43
CA GLY A 201 11.05 -1.00 25.70
C GLY A 201 11.77 -0.46 24.46
N GLN A 202 11.06 -0.34 23.33
CA GLN A 202 11.64 0.11 22.05
C GLN A 202 11.69 1.64 21.90
N LYS A 203 11.30 2.40 22.93
CA LYS A 203 11.39 3.87 22.94
C LYS A 203 12.86 4.30 22.80
N GLY A 204 13.11 5.31 21.95
CA GLY A 204 14.44 5.83 21.69
C GLY A 204 15.23 5.05 20.62
N SER A 205 14.87 3.81 20.33
CA SER A 205 15.45 3.00 19.26
C SER A 205 14.88 3.40 17.89
N VAL A 206 15.69 3.21 16.86
CA VAL A 206 15.31 3.35 15.45
C VAL A 206 14.96 1.97 14.92
N LEU A 207 13.76 1.81 14.37
CA LEU A 207 13.29 0.60 13.71
C LEU A 207 12.99 0.90 12.24
N THR A 208 13.28 -0.04 11.35
CA THR A 208 12.77 0.04 9.97
C THR A 208 11.29 -0.30 9.94
N LEU A 209 10.56 0.21 8.94
CA LEU A 209 9.15 -0.16 8.76
C LEU A 209 9.00 -1.67 8.49
N TYR A 210 9.97 -2.29 7.81
CA TYR A 210 9.99 -3.73 7.57
C TYR A 210 10.09 -4.51 8.89
N GLU A 211 11.02 -4.16 9.79
CA GLU A 211 11.14 -4.82 11.09
C GLU A 211 9.86 -4.69 11.94
N LEU A 212 9.12 -3.59 11.81
CA LEU A 212 7.86 -3.43 12.53
C LEU A 212 6.79 -4.42 12.10
N VAL A 213 6.65 -4.68 10.80
CA VAL A 213 5.56 -5.53 10.30
C VAL A 213 5.99 -6.96 10.00
N GLU A 214 7.26 -7.22 9.73
CA GLU A 214 7.77 -8.55 9.36
C GLU A 214 8.83 -9.09 10.35
N GLY A 215 9.23 -8.30 11.35
CA GLY A 215 10.27 -8.70 12.30
C GLY A 215 9.84 -9.84 13.24
N GLU A 216 10.81 -10.66 13.65
CA GLU A 216 10.60 -11.76 14.61
C GLU A 216 9.96 -11.28 15.92
N GLY A 217 10.38 -10.11 16.41
CA GLY A 217 9.89 -9.52 17.66
C GLY A 217 8.45 -9.00 17.60
N THR A 218 7.82 -8.97 16.42
CA THR A 218 6.44 -8.49 16.25
C THR A 218 5.47 -9.60 15.88
N ARG A 219 5.90 -10.87 15.78
CA ARG A 219 5.03 -12.00 15.39
C ARG A 219 3.75 -12.15 16.22
N ASP A 220 3.83 -11.85 17.50
CA ASP A 220 2.68 -11.90 18.42
C ASP A 220 1.90 -10.57 18.48
N ALA A 221 2.39 -9.53 17.80
CA ALA A 221 1.73 -8.24 17.73
C ALA A 221 0.63 -8.24 16.66
N GLU A 222 -0.50 -7.62 16.98
CA GLU A 222 -1.67 -7.60 16.08
C GLU A 222 -1.40 -6.90 14.73
N PHE A 223 -0.40 -6.02 14.68
CA PHE A 223 0.03 -5.29 13.48
C PHE A 223 1.10 -6.03 12.67
N HIS A 224 1.50 -7.24 13.04
CA HIS A 224 2.37 -8.07 12.18
C HIS A 224 1.72 -8.32 10.82
N GLY A 225 2.46 -8.19 9.73
CA GLY A 225 1.96 -8.25 8.36
C GLY A 225 0.91 -7.18 8.05
N LEU A 226 0.98 -6.00 8.68
CA LEU A 226 0.09 -4.88 8.36
C LEU A 226 0.48 -4.30 6.99
N ASP A 227 -0.52 -3.95 6.18
CA ASP A 227 -0.30 -3.30 4.88
C ASP A 227 0.54 -2.01 5.06
N PRO A 228 1.61 -1.81 4.27
CA PRO A 228 2.53 -0.68 4.45
C PRO A 228 1.87 0.70 4.41
N GLU A 229 0.80 0.88 3.62
CA GLU A 229 0.10 2.16 3.56
C GLU A 229 -0.75 2.39 4.81
N ILE A 230 -1.29 1.32 5.41
CA ILE A 230 -1.98 1.40 6.70
C ILE A 230 -0.99 1.70 7.83
N LEU A 231 0.18 1.06 7.81
CA LEU A 231 1.28 1.37 8.71
C LEU A 231 1.66 2.85 8.61
N GLN A 232 1.86 3.38 7.39
CA GLN A 232 2.18 4.78 7.20
C GLN A 232 1.08 5.73 7.73
N LYS A 233 -0.20 5.41 7.49
CA LYS A 233 -1.33 6.19 8.06
C LYS A 233 -1.31 6.17 9.60
N ALA A 234 -1.05 5.02 10.22
CA ALA A 234 -0.94 4.89 11.66
C ALA A 234 0.27 5.66 12.23
N LEU A 235 1.43 5.55 11.60
CA LEU A 235 2.64 6.29 11.99
C LEU A 235 2.45 7.80 11.85
N ALA A 236 1.77 8.28 10.79
CA ALA A 236 1.46 9.70 10.62
C ALA A 236 0.64 10.26 11.79
N ILE A 237 -0.27 9.46 12.37
CA ILE A 237 -1.02 9.83 13.57
C ILE A 237 -0.10 9.96 14.79
N LEU A 238 0.83 9.02 14.98
CA LEU A 238 1.81 9.08 16.07
C LEU A 238 2.78 10.26 15.93
N VAL A 239 3.21 10.56 14.71
CA VAL A 239 4.04 11.75 14.41
C VAL A 239 3.28 13.03 14.77
N LYS A 240 2.02 13.15 14.36
CA LYS A 240 1.18 14.30 14.71
C LYS A 240 0.97 14.46 16.22
N ARG A 241 1.00 13.35 16.98
CA ARG A 241 0.92 13.34 18.45
C ARG A 241 2.27 13.58 19.14
N GLY A 242 3.36 13.72 18.39
CA GLY A 242 4.72 13.87 18.95
C GLY A 242 5.28 12.59 19.58
N LYS A 243 4.71 11.43 19.24
CA LYS A 243 5.07 10.10 19.78
C LYS A 243 6.04 9.32 18.90
N ALA A 244 6.20 9.74 17.65
CA ALA A 244 7.11 9.13 16.72
C ALA A 244 7.69 10.15 15.74
N GLN A 245 8.79 9.79 15.08
CA GLN A 245 9.35 10.50 13.95
C GLN A 245 9.74 9.49 12.87
N VAL A 246 9.21 9.67 11.66
CA VAL A 246 9.55 8.85 10.49
C VAL A 246 10.66 9.57 9.69
N PHE A 247 11.64 8.82 9.21
CA PHE A 247 12.76 9.29 8.39
C PHE A 247 13.01 8.34 7.22
N GLY A 248 13.84 8.78 6.27
CA GLY A 248 14.18 8.02 5.06
C GLY A 248 13.30 8.35 3.85
N GLN A 249 13.61 7.74 2.72
CA GLN A 249 12.90 7.89 1.45
C GLN A 249 12.47 6.52 0.93
N GLU A 250 11.28 6.48 0.31
CA GLU A 250 10.72 5.31 -0.38
C GLU A 250 10.87 4.00 0.42
N ASP A 251 11.79 3.12 0.00
CA ASP A 251 11.96 1.78 0.55
C ASP A 251 12.90 1.69 1.76
N GLN A 252 13.56 2.79 2.13
CA GLN A 252 14.49 2.86 3.28
C GLN A 252 13.91 3.73 4.39
N GLN A 253 12.63 3.54 4.70
CA GLN A 253 11.98 4.25 5.79
C GLN A 253 12.25 3.60 7.14
N GLY A 254 12.57 4.44 8.12
CA GLY A 254 12.63 4.06 9.52
C GLY A 254 11.81 5.00 10.39
N VAL A 255 11.56 4.57 11.61
CA VAL A 255 10.81 5.31 12.61
C VAL A 255 11.49 5.22 13.96
N LYS A 256 11.48 6.33 14.69
CA LYS A 256 11.90 6.43 16.08
C LYS A 256 10.68 6.79 16.92
N PHE A 257 10.46 6.06 18.01
CA PHE A 257 9.39 6.34 18.97
C PHE A 257 9.93 7.06 20.21
N PHE A 258 9.10 7.88 20.84
CA PHE A 258 9.44 8.71 22.01
C PHE A 258 8.58 8.37 23.24
#